data_AF-A0A2X3FD01-F1
#
_entry.id   AF-A0A2X3FD01-F1
#
_cell.length_a   1.000
_cell.length_b   1.000
_cell.length_c   1.000
_cell.angle_alpha   90.00
_cell.angle_beta   90.00
_cell.angle_gamma   90.00
#
_symmetry.space_group_name_H-M   'P 1'
#
loop_
_entity.id
_entity.type
_entity.pdbx_description
1 polymer ?
#
loop_
_entity_poly.entity_id
_entity_poly.type
_entity_poly.pdbx_seq_one_letter_code
_entity_poly.pdbx_strand_id
1 'polypeptide(L)'
;MSIHVELNDLMTRKGYSQTQVARAIGKSTAVINQYLQGKYAGDVPAIDALARSFINREVEKEKSQKITARFVPTVTSRKGMDVIRYAHLDGDLNVIYGAAGLGKTMILREYAAQHRDALLIEADPGIRRVWFWKSSAACWGLVSAGICMNSAKPVSRLCVIQVVF
;
A
#
# COMPACT_ATOMS: atom_id res chain seq x y z
N MET A 1 -10.53 0.76 -29.31
CA MET A 1 -10.72 -0.54 -28.64
C MET A 1 -11.94 -0.42 -27.74
N SER A 2 -12.75 -1.47 -27.63
CA SER A 2 -13.89 -1.46 -26.71
C SER A 2 -13.42 -1.66 -25.27
N ILE A 3 -14.09 -1.00 -24.32
CA ILE A 3 -13.66 -0.97 -22.89
C ILE A 3 -13.72 -2.36 -22.25
N HIS A 4 -14.66 -3.21 -22.68
CA HIS A 4 -14.76 -4.59 -22.20
C HIS A 4 -13.55 -5.46 -22.60
N VAL A 5 -12.93 -5.20 -23.77
CA VAL A 5 -11.70 -5.91 -24.19
C VAL A 5 -10.52 -5.48 -23.33
N GLU A 6 -10.39 -4.17 -23.08
CA GLU A 6 -9.33 -3.62 -22.22
C GLU A 6 -9.45 -4.11 -20.77
N LEU A 7 -10.69 -4.19 -20.26
CA LEU A 7 -10.96 -4.77 -18.95
C LEU A 7 -10.56 -6.25 -18.88
N ASN A 8 -10.86 -7.03 -19.92
CA ASN A 8 -10.52 -8.45 -19.96
C ASN A 8 -9.00 -8.70 -20.06
N ASP A 9 -8.29 -7.87 -20.84
CA ASP A 9 -6.82 -7.89 -20.89
C ASP A 9 -6.21 -7.61 -19.51
N LEU A 10 -6.68 -6.55 -18.84
CA LEU A 10 -6.24 -6.20 -17.49
C LEU A 10 -6.49 -7.34 -16.50
N MET A 11 -7.67 -7.98 -16.57
CA MET A 11 -8.01 -9.12 -15.73
C MET A 11 -7.06 -10.30 -15.95
N THR A 12 -6.73 -10.60 -17.20
CA THR A 12 -5.82 -11.70 -17.57
C THR A 12 -4.41 -11.39 -17.10
N ARG A 13 -3.93 -10.16 -17.33
CA ARG A 13 -2.59 -9.71 -16.95
C ARG A 13 -2.35 -9.70 -15.45
N LYS A 14 -3.35 -9.27 -14.65
CA LYS A 14 -3.25 -9.19 -13.19
C LYS A 14 -3.80 -10.42 -12.45
N GLY A 15 -4.39 -11.38 -13.15
CA GLY A 15 -5.03 -12.56 -12.55
C GLY A 15 -6.29 -12.23 -11.73
N TYR A 16 -7.02 -11.17 -12.07
CA TYR A 16 -8.24 -10.81 -11.35
C TYR A 16 -9.41 -11.71 -11.74
N SER A 17 -10.12 -12.19 -10.73
CA SER A 17 -11.41 -12.88 -10.93
C SER A 17 -12.53 -11.88 -11.20
N GLN A 18 -13.56 -12.31 -11.95
CA GLN A 18 -14.77 -11.51 -12.19
C GLN A 18 -15.42 -11.04 -10.87
N THR A 19 -15.34 -11.86 -9.82
CA THR A 19 -15.84 -11.52 -8.48
C THR A 19 -15.08 -10.35 -7.84
N GLN A 20 -13.76 -10.29 -8.01
CA GLN A 20 -12.95 -9.18 -7.49
C GLN A 20 -13.25 -7.89 -8.24
N VAL A 21 -13.36 -7.96 -9.57
CA VAL A 21 -13.69 -6.79 -10.41
C VAL A 21 -15.09 -6.28 -10.10
N ALA A 22 -16.08 -7.17 -9.95
CA ALA A 22 -17.44 -6.82 -9.57
C ALA A 22 -17.49 -6.06 -8.23
N ARG A 23 -16.74 -6.54 -7.22
CA ARG A 23 -16.62 -5.86 -5.92
C ARG A 23 -15.93 -4.50 -6.04
N ALA A 24 -14.88 -4.38 -6.84
CA ALA A 24 -14.14 -3.14 -7.03
C ALA A 24 -14.97 -2.05 -7.75
N ILE A 25 -15.83 -2.48 -8.68
CA ILE A 25 -16.71 -1.61 -9.47
C ILE A 25 -18.07 -1.35 -8.77
N GLY A 26 -18.42 -2.14 -7.75
CA GLY A 26 -19.68 -2.01 -7.02
C GLY A 26 -20.88 -2.57 -7.78
N LYS A 27 -20.67 -3.63 -8.57
CA LYS A 27 -21.73 -4.34 -9.34
C LYS A 27 -21.76 -5.82 -8.96
N SER A 28 -22.81 -6.52 -9.37
CA SER A 28 -22.91 -7.96 -9.17
C SER A 28 -22.03 -8.72 -10.18
N THR A 29 -21.61 -9.92 -9.81
CA THR A 29 -20.81 -10.79 -10.69
C THR A 29 -21.55 -11.14 -11.99
N ALA A 30 -22.87 -11.34 -11.91
CA ALA A 30 -23.72 -11.60 -13.07
C ALA A 30 -23.70 -10.43 -14.08
N VAL A 31 -23.73 -9.19 -13.60
CA VAL A 31 -23.69 -7.98 -14.45
C VAL A 31 -22.34 -7.89 -15.18
N ILE A 32 -21.22 -8.13 -14.49
CA ILE A 32 -19.89 -8.12 -15.11
C ILE A 32 -19.74 -9.24 -16.14
N ASN A 33 -20.25 -10.45 -15.85
CA ASN A 33 -20.20 -11.56 -16.81
C ASN A 33 -21.03 -11.25 -18.08
N GLN A 34 -22.25 -10.71 -17.93
CA GLN A 34 -23.08 -10.30 -19.06
C GLN A 34 -22.44 -9.16 -19.87
N TYR A 35 -21.80 -8.21 -19.20
CA TYR A 35 -21.09 -7.09 -19.83
C TYR A 35 -19.87 -7.58 -20.63
N LEU A 36 -19.05 -8.47 -20.07
CA LEU A 36 -17.90 -9.07 -20.77
C LEU A 36 -18.32 -9.89 -22.00
N GLN A 37 -19.51 -10.51 -21.96
CA GLN A 37 -20.08 -11.24 -23.10
C GLN A 37 -20.80 -10.35 -24.11
N GLY A 38 -20.92 -9.03 -23.86
CA GLY A 38 -21.68 -8.11 -24.71
C GLY A 38 -23.20 -8.31 -24.70
N LYS A 39 -23.74 -9.06 -23.73
CA LYS A 39 -25.17 -9.41 -23.62
C LYS A 39 -25.93 -8.54 -22.61
N TYR A 40 -25.26 -7.58 -21.98
CA TYR A 40 -25.88 -6.73 -20.99
C TYR A 40 -26.80 -5.69 -21.66
N ALA A 41 -28.11 -5.85 -21.46
CA ALA A 41 -29.14 -4.98 -22.05
C ALA A 41 -29.48 -3.74 -21.19
N GLY A 42 -28.74 -3.50 -20.11
CA GLY A 42 -28.94 -2.35 -19.23
C GLY A 42 -28.16 -1.11 -19.69
N ASP A 43 -27.80 -0.25 -18.74
CA ASP A 43 -27.01 0.95 -18.97
C ASP A 43 -25.52 0.61 -19.18
N VAL A 44 -25.17 0.32 -20.42
CA VAL A 44 -23.78 0.06 -20.87
C VAL A 44 -22.88 1.29 -20.65
N PRO A 45 -23.28 2.54 -20.99
CA PRO A 45 -22.49 3.74 -20.73
C PRO A 45 -22.07 3.90 -19.26
N ALA A 46 -22.96 3.60 -18.31
CA ALA A 46 -22.62 3.68 -16.89
C ALA A 46 -21.57 2.64 -16.47
N ILE A 47 -21.65 1.40 -16.99
CA ILE A 47 -20.64 0.37 -16.71
C ILE A 47 -19.31 0.71 -17.37
N ASP A 48 -19.34 1.25 -18.59
CA ASP A 48 -18.16 1.72 -19.31
C ASP A 48 -17.40 2.78 -18.51
N ALA A 49 -18.10 3.77 -17.93
CA ALA A 49 -17.49 4.79 -17.09
C ALA A 49 -16.82 4.20 -15.83
N LEU A 50 -17.48 3.23 -15.19
CA LEU A 50 -16.94 2.56 -14.01
C LEU A 50 -15.72 1.67 -14.35
N ALA A 51 -15.79 0.93 -15.46
CA ALA A 51 -14.70 0.10 -15.95
C ALA A 51 -13.47 0.95 -16.30
N ARG A 52 -13.67 2.11 -16.98
CA ARG A 52 -12.60 3.08 -17.24
C ARG A 52 -11.96 3.61 -15.96
N SER A 53 -12.77 3.98 -14.97
CA SER A 53 -12.27 4.44 -13.66
C SER A 53 -11.43 3.36 -12.97
N PHE A 54 -11.88 2.10 -13.03
CA PHE A 54 -11.14 0.96 -12.49
C PHE A 54 -9.81 0.74 -13.20
N ILE A 55 -9.81 0.72 -14.55
CA ILE A 55 -8.59 0.57 -15.37
C ILE A 55 -7.59 1.70 -15.05
N ASN A 56 -8.04 2.95 -15.04
CA ASN A 56 -7.19 4.10 -14.73
C ASN A 56 -6.57 3.98 -13.33
N ARG A 57 -7.35 3.59 -12.32
CA ARG A 57 -6.82 3.37 -10.96
C ARG A 57 -5.74 2.31 -10.94
N GLU A 58 -5.91 1.22 -11.70
CA GLU A 58 -4.92 0.15 -11.76
C GLU A 58 -3.65 0.53 -12.54
N VAL A 59 -3.77 1.37 -13.57
CA VAL A 59 -2.64 1.94 -14.32
C VAL A 59 -1.85 2.91 -13.43
N GLU A 60 -2.53 3.78 -12.68
CA GLU A 60 -1.86 4.71 -11.76
C GLU A 60 -1.13 3.98 -10.62
N LYS A 61 -1.70 2.88 -10.10
CA LYS A 61 -0.99 1.98 -9.18
C LYS A 61 0.26 1.36 -9.81
N GLU A 62 0.19 0.89 -11.05
CA GLU A 62 1.36 0.33 -11.74
C GLU A 62 2.45 1.40 -11.97
N LYS A 63 2.07 2.61 -12.39
CA LYS A 63 3.02 3.72 -12.59
C LYS A 63 3.71 4.12 -11.29
N SER A 64 2.94 4.28 -10.21
CA SER A 64 3.49 4.60 -8.88
C SER A 64 4.42 3.51 -8.35
N GLN A 65 4.13 2.22 -8.60
CA GLN A 65 5.03 1.12 -8.24
C GLN A 65 6.32 1.10 -9.07
N LYS A 66 6.26 1.43 -10.36
CA LYS A 66 7.44 1.47 -11.25
C LYS A 66 8.41 2.60 -10.91
N ILE A 67 7.99 3.67 -10.24
CA ILE A 67 8.86 4.77 -9.77
C ILE A 67 9.49 4.41 -8.41
N THR A 68 9.83 3.14 -8.18
CA THR A 68 10.63 2.76 -7.02
C THR A 68 12.09 3.02 -7.36
N ALA A 69 12.59 4.21 -7.01
CA ALA A 69 13.99 4.56 -7.20
C ALA A 69 14.90 3.50 -6.53
N ARG A 70 15.94 3.05 -7.24
CA ARG A 70 16.89 2.04 -6.74
C ARG A 70 17.77 2.66 -5.64
N PHE A 71 17.84 2.02 -4.47
CA PHE A 71 18.68 2.49 -3.36
C PHE A 71 20.15 2.62 -3.76
N VAL A 72 20.73 3.79 -3.50
CA VAL A 72 22.16 4.06 -3.71
C VAL A 72 22.81 4.28 -2.34
N PRO A 73 23.74 3.41 -1.92
CA PRO A 73 24.40 3.53 -0.63
C PRO A 73 25.37 4.73 -0.64
N THR A 74 24.99 5.81 0.01
CA THR A 74 25.82 6.99 0.31
C THR A 74 26.33 6.94 1.76
N VAL A 75 27.28 7.81 2.11
CA VAL A 75 27.77 7.89 3.50
C VAL A 75 26.65 8.22 4.48
N THR A 76 25.75 9.13 4.12
CA THR A 76 24.58 9.52 4.92
C THR A 76 23.59 8.37 5.05
N SER A 77 23.34 7.61 3.97
CA SER A 77 22.39 6.50 4.02
C SER A 77 22.89 5.35 4.87
N ARG A 78 24.20 5.08 4.90
CA ARG A 78 24.80 4.08 5.80
C ARG A 78 24.61 4.45 7.26
N LYS A 79 24.95 5.69 7.64
CA LYS A 79 24.72 6.19 9.01
C LYS A 79 23.25 6.14 9.41
N GLY A 80 22.34 6.51 8.51
CA GLY A 80 20.90 6.38 8.73
C GLY A 80 20.47 4.93 8.97
N MET A 81 21.04 3.99 8.20
CA MET A 81 20.78 2.57 8.36
C MET A 81 21.26 2.05 9.73
N ASP A 82 22.42 2.49 10.19
CA ASP A 82 22.95 2.12 11.51
C ASP A 82 22.02 2.62 12.62
N VAL A 83 21.55 3.87 12.54
CA VAL A 83 20.60 4.44 13.50
C VAL A 83 19.29 3.64 13.57
N ILE A 84 18.76 3.23 12.43
CA ILE A 84 17.56 2.39 12.37
C ILE A 84 17.84 1.01 12.96
N ARG A 85 19.03 0.45 12.69
CA ARG A 85 19.47 -0.84 13.23
C ARG A 85 19.57 -0.81 14.75
N TYR A 86 20.14 0.25 15.32
CA TYR A 86 20.19 0.42 16.78
C TYR A 86 18.78 0.54 17.36
N ALA A 87 17.90 1.35 16.76
CA ALA A 87 16.49 1.44 17.17
C ALA A 87 15.80 0.07 17.19
N HIS A 88 16.07 -0.74 16.17
CA HIS A 88 15.47 -2.06 16.02
C HIS A 88 15.98 -3.05 17.09
N LEU A 89 17.26 -3.01 17.42
CA LEU A 89 17.84 -3.88 18.45
C LEU A 89 17.40 -3.49 19.86
N ASP A 90 17.37 -2.19 20.14
CA ASP A 90 17.09 -1.65 21.47
C ASP A 90 15.57 -1.53 21.73
N GLY A 91 14.75 -1.56 20.68
CA GLY A 91 13.31 -1.38 20.78
C GLY A 91 12.89 0.07 21.02
N ASP A 92 13.77 1.02 20.69
CA ASP A 92 13.62 2.44 20.96
C ASP A 92 13.02 3.22 19.77
N LEU A 93 12.42 4.37 20.08
CA LEU A 93 11.89 5.29 19.08
C LEU A 93 12.97 6.29 18.64
N ASN A 94 13.39 6.21 17.38
CA ASN A 94 14.37 7.13 16.79
C ASN A 94 13.74 8.06 15.76
N VAL A 95 14.17 9.33 15.77
CA VAL A 95 13.71 10.37 14.82
C VAL A 95 14.88 10.76 13.90
N ILE A 96 14.68 10.56 12.60
CA ILE A 96 15.66 10.97 11.57
C ILE A 96 15.10 12.19 10.83
N TYR A 97 15.72 13.35 11.03
CA TYR A 97 15.36 14.61 10.37
C TYR A 97 16.49 15.12 9.45
N GLY A 98 16.16 16.07 8.57
CA GLY A 98 17.14 16.76 7.72
C GLY A 98 16.49 17.44 6.50
N ALA A 99 17.30 18.05 5.63
CA ALA A 99 16.80 18.68 4.41
C ALA A 99 16.05 17.67 3.49
N ALA A 100 15.03 18.15 2.79
CA ALA A 100 14.33 17.38 1.77
C ALA A 100 15.33 16.92 0.69
N GLY A 101 15.11 15.74 0.12
CA GLY A 101 15.99 15.19 -0.93
C GLY A 101 17.24 14.43 -0.44
N LEU A 102 17.53 14.39 0.87
CA LEU A 102 18.64 13.58 1.43
C LEU A 102 18.37 12.07 1.49
N GLY A 103 17.25 11.60 0.92
CA GLY A 103 16.94 10.18 0.84
C GLY A 103 16.44 9.53 2.13
N LYS A 104 15.92 10.29 3.11
CA LYS A 104 15.36 9.74 4.37
C LYS A 104 14.34 8.64 4.14
N THR A 105 13.31 8.93 3.33
CA THR A 105 12.28 7.96 2.94
C THR A 105 12.87 6.75 2.23
N MET A 106 13.93 6.95 1.44
CA MET A 106 14.59 5.89 0.69
C MET A 106 15.37 4.93 1.59
N ILE A 107 16.03 5.44 2.64
CA ILE A 107 16.70 4.63 3.66
C ILE A 107 15.69 3.75 4.39
N LEU A 108 14.54 4.32 4.75
CA LEU A 108 13.48 3.61 5.47
C LEU A 108 12.84 2.49 4.64
N ARG A 109 12.56 2.77 3.36
CA ARG A 109 12.07 1.75 2.42
C ARG A 109 13.07 0.63 2.22
N GLU A 110 14.34 0.97 2.08
CA GLU A 110 15.41 -0.03 1.92
C GLU A 110 15.55 -0.91 3.17
N TYR A 111 15.52 -0.33 4.37
CA TYR A 111 15.60 -1.11 5.61
C TYR A 111 14.44 -2.11 5.73
N ALA A 112 13.20 -1.65 5.49
CA ALA A 112 12.02 -2.53 5.53
C ALA A 112 12.03 -3.61 4.43
N ALA A 113 12.66 -3.34 3.28
CA ALA A 113 12.85 -4.35 2.24
C ALA A 113 13.89 -5.43 2.63
N GLN A 114 14.92 -5.05 3.38
CA GLN A 114 15.96 -5.97 3.86
C GLN A 114 15.54 -6.78 5.10
N HIS A 115 14.67 -6.21 5.94
CA HIS A 115 14.26 -6.77 7.23
C HIS A 115 12.75 -7.07 7.23
N ARG A 116 12.38 -8.36 7.13
CA ARG A 116 10.95 -8.77 7.12
C ARG A 116 10.22 -8.53 8.45
N ASP A 117 10.97 -8.34 9.52
CA ASP A 117 10.53 -8.00 10.87
C ASP A 117 10.36 -6.50 11.09
N ALA A 118 10.71 -5.66 10.11
CA ALA A 118 10.46 -4.23 10.13
C ALA A 118 9.20 -3.88 9.31
N LEU A 119 8.32 -3.05 9.89
CA LEU A 119 7.13 -2.53 9.22
C LEU A 119 7.31 -1.02 8.98
N LEU A 120 7.35 -0.63 7.70
CA LEU A 120 7.33 0.77 7.32
C LEU A 120 5.90 1.28 7.21
N ILE A 121 5.59 2.35 7.94
CA ILE A 121 4.31 3.05 7.82
C ILE A 121 4.58 4.49 7.35
N GLU A 122 4.14 4.78 6.13
CA GLU A 122 4.18 6.12 5.56
C GLU A 122 2.83 6.80 5.81
N ALA A 123 2.84 7.88 6.60
CA ALA A 123 1.66 8.68 6.86
C ALA A 123 1.64 9.88 5.90
N ASP A 124 0.73 9.86 4.92
CA ASP A 124 0.38 11.04 4.14
C ASP A 124 -0.66 11.87 4.92
N PRO A 125 -0.56 13.21 4.98
CA PRO A 125 -1.53 14.07 5.68
C PRO A 125 -2.99 13.89 5.19
N GLY A 126 -3.21 13.32 4.00
CA GLY A 126 -4.54 12.93 3.52
C GLY A 126 -5.13 11.65 4.16
N ILE A 127 -4.37 10.92 4.98
CA ILE A 127 -4.85 9.69 5.61
C ILE A 127 -5.80 10.02 6.78
N ARG A 128 -7.07 9.67 6.60
CA ARG A 128 -8.06 9.70 7.70
C ARG A 128 -7.59 8.77 8.82
N ARG A 129 -7.47 9.27 10.06
CA ARG A 129 -7.00 8.54 11.28
C ARG A 129 -7.47 7.08 11.41
N VAL A 130 -8.69 6.76 10.96
CA VAL A 130 -9.27 5.41 10.97
C VAL A 130 -8.51 4.40 10.08
N TRP A 131 -7.98 4.83 8.94
CA TRP A 131 -7.27 3.96 8.00
C TRP A 131 -5.88 3.54 8.49
N PHE A 132 -5.18 4.45 9.17
CA PHE A 132 -3.91 4.16 9.84
C PHE A 132 -4.10 3.02 10.87
N TRP A 133 -5.10 3.15 11.73
CA TRP A 133 -5.39 2.16 12.77
C TRP A 133 -5.82 0.80 12.21
N LYS A 134 -6.68 0.78 11.18
CA LYS A 134 -7.13 -0.46 10.54
C LYS A 134 -6.02 -1.20 9.78
N SER A 135 -5.14 -0.45 9.09
CA SER A 135 -4.04 -1.05 8.31
C SER A 135 -2.98 -1.64 9.23
N SER A 136 -2.66 -0.93 10.33
CA SER A 136 -1.85 -1.49 11.41
C SER A 136 -2.51 -2.77 11.92
N ALA A 137 -3.72 -2.70 12.49
CA ALA A 137 -4.40 -3.86 13.09
C ALA A 137 -4.45 -5.10 12.18
N ALA A 138 -4.67 -4.92 10.87
CA ALA A 138 -4.67 -6.00 9.88
C ALA A 138 -3.29 -6.62 9.64
N CYS A 139 -2.21 -5.81 9.58
CA CYS A 139 -0.84 -6.31 9.49
C CYS A 139 -0.37 -7.01 10.77
N TRP A 140 -0.88 -6.60 11.94
CA TRP A 140 -0.55 -7.20 13.24
C TRP A 140 -1.40 -8.42 13.61
N GLY A 141 -2.43 -8.77 12.84
CA GLY A 141 -3.41 -9.80 13.23
C GLY A 141 -4.20 -9.44 14.51
N LEU A 142 -4.16 -8.19 14.93
CA LEU A 142 -4.83 -7.71 16.15
C LEU A 142 -6.27 -7.33 15.83
N VAL A 143 -7.21 -8.19 16.22
CA VAL A 143 -8.64 -7.84 16.28
C VAL A 143 -8.80 -6.67 17.25
N SER A 144 -9.17 -5.51 16.70
CA SER A 144 -9.74 -4.33 17.40
C SER A 144 -9.54 -4.29 18.92
N ALA A 145 -8.31 -4.05 19.36
CA ALA A 145 -8.03 -3.76 20.76
C ALA A 145 -7.17 -2.51 20.79
N GLY A 146 -7.75 -1.42 21.30
CA GLY A 146 -7.05 -0.15 21.50
C GLY A 146 -5.75 -0.39 22.28
N ILE A 147 -4.63 -0.03 21.68
CA ILE A 147 -3.33 -0.13 22.33
C ILE A 147 -3.18 1.10 23.21
N CYS A 148 -3.41 0.88 24.51
CA CYS A 148 -3.09 1.81 25.59
C CYS A 148 -1.57 2.00 25.65
N MET A 149 -1.08 3.22 25.45
CA MET A 149 0.27 3.62 25.84
C MET A 149 0.32 3.75 27.36
N ASN A 150 0.52 2.64 28.09
CA ASN A 150 1.33 2.65 29.31
C ASN A 150 1.67 1.25 29.85
N SER A 151 2.91 1.15 30.33
CA SER A 151 3.50 0.11 31.18
C SER A 151 3.64 -1.33 30.63
N ALA A 152 4.92 -1.69 30.45
CA ALA A 152 5.52 -2.95 30.89
C ALA A 152 4.88 -4.29 30.42
N LYS A 153 5.10 -4.67 29.15
CA LYS A 153 5.24 -6.09 28.71
C LYS A 153 6.19 -6.19 27.51
N PRO A 154 7.05 -7.23 27.41
CA PRO A 154 8.02 -7.36 26.35
C PRO A 154 7.33 -7.91 25.09
N VAL A 155 6.95 -7.03 24.17
CA VAL A 155 6.60 -7.43 22.80
C VAL A 155 7.89 -7.32 22.00
N SER A 156 8.72 -8.36 22.09
CA SER A 156 9.95 -8.45 21.33
C SER A 156 9.62 -8.56 19.83
N ARG A 157 10.24 -7.68 19.04
CA ARG A 157 10.40 -7.75 17.57
C ARG A 157 9.35 -7.09 16.66
N LEU A 158 8.89 -5.88 16.94
CA LEU A 158 8.46 -5.01 15.83
C LEU A 158 8.83 -3.56 16.09
N CYS A 159 9.86 -3.07 15.39
CA CYS A 159 10.22 -1.66 15.39
C CYS A 159 9.31 -0.91 14.41
N VAL A 160 8.46 -0.03 14.93
CA VAL A 160 7.60 0.85 14.12
C VAL A 160 8.44 2.06 13.73
N ILE A 161 8.86 2.14 12.47
CA ILE A 161 9.59 3.31 12.00
C ILE A 161 8.58 4.32 11.44
N GLN A 162 8.27 5.32 12.24
CA GLN A 162 7.32 6.37 11.88
C GLN A 162 8.04 7.51 11.16
N VAL A 163 7.64 7.80 9.92
CA VAL A 163 8.03 9.04 9.23
C VAL A 163 7.08 10.15 9.66
N VAL A 164 7.61 11.13 10.40
CA VAL A 164 6.94 12.42 10.58
C VAL A 164 7.63 13.40 9.62
N PHE A 165 6.87 13.95 8.68
CA PHE A 165 7.33 15.04 7.82
C PHE A 165 7.36 16.36 8.57
#